data_AF-A0A2G9NSY5-F1
#
_entry.id   AF-A0A2G9NSY5-F1
#
_cell.length_a   1.000
_cell.length_b   1.000
_cell.length_c   1.000
_cell.angle_alpha   90.00
_cell.angle_beta   90.00
_cell.angle_gamma   90.00
#
_symmetry.space_group_name_H-M   'P 1'
#
loop_
_entity.id
_entity.type
_entity.pdbx_description
1 polymer ?
#
loop_
_entity_poly.entity_id
_entity_poly.type
_entity_poly.pdbx_seq_one_letter_code
_entity_poly.pdbx_strand_id
1 'polypeptide(L)'
;MYDVTSTKTFTDVCYWLNRIQANTVDDIVILLIGNKTDCDSERNVTYKDAEKLAQEYQMLFTECSAESGVNVMESLIQIAR
;
A
#
# COMPACT_ATOMS: atom_id res chain seq x y z
N MET A 1 2.72 -2.46 2.96
CA MET A 1 3.49 -1.94 1.81
C MET A 1 3.73 -3.08 0.84
N TYR A 2 3.71 -2.80 -0.47
CA TYR A 2 4.08 -3.73 -1.53
C TYR A 2 4.97 -3.01 -2.56
N ASP A 3 5.50 -3.77 -3.51
CA ASP A 3 6.29 -3.30 -4.65
C ASP A 3 5.42 -3.30 -5.91
N VAL A 4 5.29 -2.15 -6.59
CA VAL A 4 4.45 -2.02 -7.80
C VAL A 4 4.92 -2.92 -8.95
N THR A 5 6.19 -3.35 -8.93
CA THR A 5 6.77 -4.28 -9.91
C THR A 5 6.57 -5.75 -9.53
N SER A 6 5.89 -6.07 -8.42
CA SER A 6 5.75 -7.45 -7.95
C SER A 6 4.34 -7.80 -7.47
N THR A 7 3.57 -8.47 -8.32
CA THR A 7 2.25 -9.04 -7.98
C THR A 7 2.29 -9.96 -6.75
N LYS A 8 3.43 -10.65 -6.54
CA LYS A 8 3.63 -11.49 -5.35
C LYS A 8 3.56 -10.65 -4.07
N THR A 9 4.30 -9.54 -3.99
CA THR A 9 4.30 -8.70 -2.79
C THR A 9 2.92 -8.09 -2.52
N PHE A 10 2.16 -7.79 -3.57
CA PHE A 10 0.79 -7.32 -3.46
C PHE A 10 -0.16 -8.40 -2.92
N THR A 11 0.00 -9.65 -3.35
CA THR A 11 -0.77 -10.78 -2.80
C THR A 11 -0.41 -11.05 -1.34
N ASP A 12 0.88 -10.93 -1.00
CA ASP A 12 1.35 -11.11 0.37
C ASP A 12 0.74 -10.05 1.32
N VAL A 13 0.43 -8.83 0.85
CA VAL A 13 -0.30 -7.82 1.64
C VAL A 13 -1.67 -8.33 2.10
N CYS A 14 -2.46 -8.96 1.22
CA CYS A 14 -3.77 -9.52 1.59
C CYS A 14 -3.65 -10.56 2.72
N TYR A 15 -2.61 -11.39 2.67
CA TYR A 15 -2.32 -12.34 3.74
C TYR A 15 -2.03 -11.63 5.07
N TRP A 16 -1.22 -10.57 5.05
CA TRP A 16 -0.92 -9.79 6.26
C TRP A 16 -2.15 -9.06 6.82
N LEU A 17 -3.01 -8.52 5.95
CA LEU A 17 -4.24 -7.85 6.37
C LEU A 17 -5.19 -8.79 7.12
N ASN A 18 -5.39 -10.01 6.61
CA ASN A 18 -6.19 -11.02 7.29
C ASN A 18 -5.67 -11.34 8.70
N ARG A 19 -4.33 -11.36 8.87
CA ARG A 19 -3.73 -11.58 10.18
C ARG A 19 -3.92 -10.40 11.12
N ILE A 20 -3.84 -9.17 10.63
CA ILE A 20 -4.08 -7.97 11.42
C ILE A 20 -5.54 -7.96 11.90
N GLN A 21 -6.50 -8.15 11.00
CA GLN A 21 -7.93 -8.17 11.33
C GLN A 21 -8.30 -9.28 12.33
N ALA A 22 -7.65 -10.45 12.23
CA ALA A 22 -7.91 -11.56 13.15
C ALA A 22 -7.40 -11.31 14.59
N ASN A 23 -6.44 -10.41 14.80
CA ASN A 23 -5.76 -10.21 16.08
C ASN A 23 -5.96 -8.81 16.68
N THR A 24 -6.77 -7.96 16.05
CA THR A 24 -6.98 -6.57 16.50
C THR A 24 -8.39 -6.38 17.01
N VAL A 25 -8.53 -5.73 18.17
CA VAL A 25 -9.82 -5.51 18.87
C VAL A 25 -10.31 -4.06 18.71
N ASP A 26 -9.47 -3.16 18.18
CA ASP A 26 -9.67 -1.71 18.14
C ASP A 26 -9.67 -1.12 16.71
N ASP A 27 -10.22 0.10 16.56
CA ASP A 27 -10.17 0.93 15.35
C ASP A 27 -8.72 1.33 15.01
N ILE A 28 -8.07 0.57 14.14
CA ILE A 28 -6.75 0.89 13.60
C ILE A 28 -6.86 1.53 12.23
N VAL A 29 -6.08 2.59 12.01
CA VAL A 29 -5.90 3.18 10.68
C VAL A 29 -4.77 2.45 9.96
N ILE A 30 -5.05 1.91 8.78
CA ILE A 30 -4.06 1.22 7.94
C ILE A 30 -3.80 2.04 6.68
N LEU A 31 -2.53 2.27 6.36
CA LEU A 31 -2.09 2.87 5.09
C LEU A 31 -1.42 1.81 4.21
N LEU A 32 -2.03 1.53 3.06
CA LEU A 32 -1.42 0.75 1.99
C LEU A 32 -0.49 1.66 1.18
N ILE A 33 0.78 1.26 1.07
CA ILE A 33 1.79 1.97 0.28
C ILE A 33 2.28 1.06 -0.85
N GLY A 34 2.11 1.50 -2.10
CA GLY A 34 2.76 0.92 -3.27
C GLY A 34 4.10 1.60 -3.55
N ASN A 35 5.21 0.91 -3.29
CA ASN A 35 6.56 1.46 -3.44
C ASN A 35 7.15 1.14 -4.82
N LYS A 36 8.21 1.87 -5.21
CA LYS A 36 8.96 1.76 -6.48
C LYS A 36 8.24 2.30 -7.71
N THR A 37 7.49 3.39 -7.57
CA THR A 37 6.87 4.07 -8.73
C THR A 37 7.86 4.62 -9.74
N ASP A 38 9.14 4.76 -9.36
CA ASP A 38 10.23 5.06 -10.28
C ASP A 38 10.48 3.96 -11.33
N CYS A 39 10.04 2.71 -11.08
CA CYS A 39 10.14 1.58 -12.00
C CYS A 39 8.84 1.34 -12.80
N ASP A 40 8.15 2.39 -13.24
CA ASP A 40 6.81 2.28 -13.86
C ASP A 40 6.77 1.38 -15.12
N SER A 41 7.88 1.29 -15.87
CA SER A 41 8.00 0.39 -17.03
C SER A 41 7.93 -1.10 -16.68
N GLU A 42 8.20 -1.46 -15.42
CA GLU A 42 8.17 -2.83 -14.90
C GLU A 42 6.93 -3.06 -14.02
N ARG A 43 5.94 -2.15 -14.08
CA ARG A 43 4.74 -2.22 -13.26
C ARG A 43 3.94 -3.49 -13.55
N ASN A 44 3.75 -4.29 -12.50
CA ASN A 44 2.96 -5.51 -12.50
C ASN A 44 1.67 -5.38 -11.66
N VAL A 45 1.52 -4.27 -10.93
CA VAL A 45 0.32 -3.95 -10.14
C VAL A 45 -0.14 -2.56 -10.52
N THR A 46 -1.36 -2.46 -11.03
CA THR A 46 -1.90 -1.15 -11.45
C THR A 46 -2.33 -0.35 -10.23
N TYR A 47 -2.27 0.98 -10.36
CA TYR A 47 -2.78 1.89 -9.33
C TYR A 47 -4.25 1.58 -8.99
N LYS A 48 -5.07 1.30 -10.00
CA LYS A 48 -6.51 1.00 -9.83
C LYS A 48 -6.76 -0.27 -9.04
N ASP A 49 -5.98 -1.33 -9.26
CA ASP A 49 -6.14 -2.59 -8.53
C ASP A 49 -5.79 -2.40 -7.05
N ALA A 50 -4.72 -1.64 -6.77
CA ALA A 50 -4.32 -1.34 -5.40
C ALA A 50 -5.28 -0.37 -4.69
N GLU A 51 -5.79 0.64 -5.39
CA GLU A 51 -6.83 1.54 -4.89
C GLU A 51 -8.11 0.78 -4.56
N LYS A 52 -8.53 -0.15 -5.42
CA LYS A 52 -9.68 -1.01 -5.18
C LYS A 52 -9.49 -1.87 -3.94
N LEU A 53 -8.33 -2.50 -3.77
CA LEU A 53 -8.01 -3.27 -2.57
C LEU A 53 -8.08 -2.39 -1.31
N ALA A 54 -7.54 -1.18 -1.37
CA ALA A 54 -7.60 -0.26 -0.23
C ALA A 54 -9.04 0.13 0.12
N GLN A 55 -9.89 0.39 -0.88
CA GLN A 55 -11.32 0.66 -0.65
C GLN A 55 -12.05 -0.54 -0.03
N GLU A 56 -11.79 -1.76 -0.52
CA GLU A 56 -12.42 -3.00 -0.01
C GLU A 56 -12.09 -3.25 1.47
N TYR A 57 -10.85 -2.94 1.89
CA TYR A 57 -10.39 -3.13 3.27
C TYR A 57 -10.44 -1.83 4.11
N GLN A 58 -11.07 -0.76 3.59
CA GLN A 58 -11.19 0.55 4.26
C GLN A 58 -9.84 1.14 4.73
N MET A 59 -8.81 0.97 3.90
CA MET A 59 -7.47 1.50 4.14
C MET A 59 -7.27 2.84 3.42
N LEU A 60 -6.37 3.65 3.97
CA LEU A 60 -5.75 4.73 3.21
C LEU A 60 -4.83 4.13 2.13
N PHE A 61 -4.66 4.82 1.00
CA PHE A 61 -3.76 4.38 -0.06
C PHE A 61 -2.92 5.52 -0.60
N THR A 62 -1.67 5.21 -0.93
CA THR A 62 -0.77 6.07 -1.70
C THR A 62 0.28 5.22 -2.41
N GLU A 63 0.86 5.74 -3.48
CA GLU A 63 2.07 5.18 -4.08
C GLU A 63 3.24 6.12 -3.87
N CYS A 64 4.42 5.55 -3.62
CA CYS A 64 5.64 6.31 -3.39
C CYS A 64 6.86 5.67 -4.08
N SER A 65 7.94 6.44 -4.13
CA SER A 65 9.25 5.95 -4.53
C SER A 65 10.24 6.37 -3.48
N ALA A 66 10.75 5.41 -2.72
CA ALA A 66 11.83 5.66 -1.77
C ALA A 66 13.13 6.11 -2.46
N GLU A 67 13.36 5.68 -3.71
CA GLU A 67 14.54 6.05 -4.51
C GLU A 67 14.50 7.52 -4.94
N SER A 68 13.38 7.96 -5.53
CA SER A 68 13.22 9.34 -6.02
C SER A 68 12.73 10.33 -4.95
N GLY A 69 12.24 9.82 -3.82
CA GLY A 69 11.64 10.60 -2.74
C GLY A 69 10.17 11.00 -2.97
N VAL A 70 9.58 10.63 -4.12
CA VAL A 70 8.18 10.96 -4.46
C VAL A 70 7.21 10.36 -3.45
N ASN A 71 6.32 11.20 -2.91
CA ASN A 71 5.23 10.87 -1.98
C ASN A 71 5.65 10.22 -0.64
N VAL A 72 6.94 10.16 -0.33
CA VAL A 72 7.42 9.56 0.92
C VAL A 72 6.95 10.38 2.13
N MET A 73 7.10 11.70 2.10
CA MET A 73 6.69 12.57 3.20
C MET A 73 5.17 12.68 3.31
N GLU A 74 4.49 12.78 2.17
CA GLU A 74 3.03 12.86 2.08
C GLU A 74 2.39 11.60 2.68
N SER A 75 2.95 10.42 2.41
CA SER A 75 2.47 9.16 2.98
C SER A 75 2.53 9.13 4.51
N LEU A 76 3.61 9.67 5.10
CA LEU A 76 3.78 9.75 6.55
C LEU A 76 2.84 10.79 7.18
N ILE A 77 2.66 11.93 6.51
CA ILE A 77 1.74 12.98 6.97
C ILE A 77 0.29 12.48 6.91
N GLN A 78 -0.07 11.67 5.91
CA GLN A 78 -1.41 11.15 5.71
C GLN A 78 -1.86 10.20 6.84
N ILE A 79 -0.96 9.35 7.36
CA ILE A 79 -1.29 8.45 8.48
C ILE A 79 -1.23 9.15 9.86
N ALA A 80 -0.48 10.24 9.98
CA ALA A 80 -0.32 10.97 11.24
C ALA A 80 -1.47 11.94 11.55
N ARG A 81 -2.39 12.15 10.60
CA ARG A 81 -3.56 13.03 10.73
C ARG A 81 -4.80 12.24 11.07
#